data_AF-A0A168JZJ0-F1
#
_entry.id   AF-A0A168JZJ0-F1
#
_cell.length_a   1.000
_cell.length_b   1.000
_cell.length_c   1.000
_cell.angle_alpha   90.00
_cell.angle_beta   90.00
_cell.angle_gamma   90.00
#
_symmetry.space_group_name_H-M   'P 1'
#
loop_
_entity.id
_entity.type
_entity.pdbx_description
1 polymer ?
#
loop_
_entity_poly.entity_id
_entity_poly.type
_entity_poly.pdbx_seq_one_letter_code
_entity_poly.pdbx_strand_id
1 'polypeptide(L)'
;MAKAEFMSPKDIGNRMKSKGLQKLRFYCQACEKQCRDENGFKCHTMSESHQRQMLLVAANPGRFVHNFSSEFKKEFLGILSRRHGTKRVLANKVYQEYIAFKEHVHMNATKWNSLSEFCKQMGREGILRVDEAERGLYITWVDNSPKALARQ
;
A
#
# COMPACT_ATOMS: atom_id res chain seq x y z
N MET A 1 7.27 11.71 22.82
CA MET A 1 8.40 12.58 22.42
C MET A 1 7.87 13.68 21.52
N ALA A 2 8.21 14.94 21.77
CA ALA A 2 7.80 16.07 20.94
C ALA A 2 8.37 15.94 19.51
N LYS A 3 7.57 16.30 18.49
CA LYS A 3 8.05 16.41 17.10
C LYS A 3 9.15 17.48 17.06
N ALA A 4 10.23 17.21 16.32
CA ALA A 4 11.25 18.21 16.08
C ALA A 4 10.65 19.37 15.26
N GLU A 5 11.07 20.60 15.55
CA GLU A 5 10.65 21.78 14.79
C GLU A 5 11.08 21.64 13.32
N PHE A 6 10.17 22.05 12.42
CA PHE A 6 10.37 21.94 10.98
C PHE A 6 11.70 22.59 10.56
N MET A 7 12.51 21.88 9.79
CA MET A 7 13.83 22.34 9.31
C MET A 7 14.92 22.55 10.37
N SER A 8 14.67 22.19 11.63
CA SER A 8 15.75 22.14 12.64
C SER A 8 16.82 21.09 12.26
N PRO A 9 18.07 21.22 12.74
CA PRO A 9 19.12 20.21 12.50
C PRO A 9 18.69 18.79 12.90
N LYS A 10 17.85 18.68 13.94
CA LYS A 10 17.25 17.43 14.40
C LYS A 10 16.20 16.88 13.43
N ASP A 11 15.33 17.74 12.89
CA ASP A 11 14.35 17.34 11.85
C ASP A 11 15.07 16.90 10.57
N ILE A 12 16.04 17.69 10.09
CA ILE A 12 16.86 17.34 8.91
C ILE A 12 17.58 16.01 9.13
N GLY A 13 18.24 15.82 10.27
CA GLY A 13 18.91 14.57 10.61
C GLY A 13 17.94 13.38 10.68
N ASN A 14 16.73 13.58 11.19
CA ASN A 14 15.70 12.55 11.22
C ASN A 14 15.20 12.20 9.82
N ARG A 15 14.95 13.20 8.96
CA ARG A 15 14.55 13.00 7.56
C ARG A 15 15.62 12.25 6.80
N MET A 16 16.88 12.66 6.91
CA MET A 16 18.02 11.97 6.29
C MET A 16 18.12 10.50 6.72
N LYS A 17 18.01 10.23 8.03
CA LYS A 17 18.01 8.85 8.57
C LYS A 17 16.79 8.02 8.15
N SER A 18 15.70 8.68 7.80
CA SER A 18 14.47 8.05 7.32
C SER A 18 14.42 7.88 5.80
N LYS A 19 15.44 8.35 5.05
CA LYS A 19 15.49 8.17 3.60
C LYS A 19 15.56 6.68 3.25
N GLY A 20 14.79 6.27 2.24
CA GLY A 20 14.74 4.89 1.74
C GLY A 20 13.68 4.00 2.40
N LEU A 21 13.50 2.82 1.81
CA LEU A 21 12.63 1.77 2.34
C LEU A 21 13.26 1.16 3.60
N GLN A 22 12.51 1.16 4.69
CA GLN A 22 12.88 0.50 5.93
C GLN A 22 12.14 -0.84 6.06
N LYS A 23 12.55 -1.67 7.02
CA LYS A 23 11.92 -2.99 7.21
C LYS A 23 10.45 -2.80 7.61
N LEU A 24 9.54 -3.39 6.83
CA LEU A 24 8.09 -3.31 7.03
C LEU A 24 7.64 -3.88 8.38
N ARG A 25 8.39 -4.85 8.94
CA ARG A 25 8.10 -5.44 10.26
C ARG A 25 8.10 -4.44 11.42
N PHE A 26 8.63 -3.23 11.20
CA PHE A 26 8.66 -2.14 12.19
C PHE A 26 7.74 -0.97 11.82
N TYR A 27 6.81 -1.18 10.89
CA TYR A 27 5.81 -0.19 10.50
C TYR A 27 4.46 -0.51 11.13
N CYS A 28 3.81 0.50 11.70
CA CYS A 28 2.43 0.39 12.19
C CYS A 28 1.48 1.08 11.21
N GLN A 29 0.62 0.30 10.54
CA GLN A 29 -0.38 0.86 9.63
C GLN A 29 -1.42 1.71 10.37
N ALA A 30 -1.91 1.23 11.52
CA ALA A 30 -2.94 1.95 12.29
C ALA A 30 -2.50 3.37 12.71
N CYS A 31 -1.20 3.55 12.95
CA CYS A 31 -0.60 4.82 13.36
C CYS A 31 0.18 5.51 12.24
N GLU A 32 0.20 4.94 11.03
CA GLU A 32 1.00 5.38 9.88
C GLU A 32 2.46 5.69 10.24
N LYS A 33 3.07 4.85 11.08
CA LYS A 33 4.34 5.14 11.74
C LYS A 33 5.40 4.09 11.44
N GLN A 34 6.47 4.54 10.80
CA GLN A 34 7.69 3.77 10.64
C GLN A 34 8.58 3.88 11.89
N CYS A 35 8.84 2.76 12.55
CA CYS A 35 9.86 2.64 13.58
C CYS A 35 11.18 2.15 12.97
N ARG A 36 12.31 2.57 13.56
CA ARG A 36 13.65 2.30 13.01
C ARG A 36 14.10 0.86 13.21
N ASP A 37 13.78 0.33 14.38
CA ASP A 37 14.25 -0.96 14.87
C ASP A 37 13.17 -1.61 15.75
N GLU A 38 13.48 -2.82 16.19
CA GLU A 38 12.57 -3.63 16.99
C GLU A 38 12.25 -2.97 18.33
N ASN A 39 13.23 -2.35 18.99
CA ASN A 39 13.02 -1.71 20.27
C ASN A 39 12.10 -0.49 20.13
N GLY A 40 12.34 0.34 19.11
CA GLY A 40 11.47 1.47 18.78
C GLY A 40 10.04 1.05 18.47
N PHE A 41 9.86 -0.09 17.79
CA PHE A 41 8.53 -0.65 17.51
C PHE A 41 7.86 -1.16 18.80
N LYS A 42 8.59 -1.87 19.68
CA LYS A 42 8.08 -2.29 21.00
C LYS A 42 7.65 -1.10 21.86
N CYS A 43 8.49 -0.06 21.96
CA CYS A 43 8.12 1.15 22.68
C CYS A 43 6.90 1.85 22.05
N HIS A 44 6.76 1.81 20.73
CA HIS A 44 5.60 2.36 20.06
C HIS A 44 4.31 1.59 20.40
N THR A 45 4.31 0.26 20.32
CA THR A 45 3.11 -0.55 20.59
C THR A 45 2.67 -0.48 22.05
N MET A 46 3.60 -0.25 22.98
CA MET A 46 3.29 -0.03 24.40
C MET A 46 2.84 1.39 24.74
N SER A 47 2.95 2.35 23.81
CA SER A 47 2.60 3.75 24.09
C SER A 47 1.09 3.97 24.16
N GLU A 48 0.63 4.86 25.04
CA GLU A 48 -0.80 5.22 25.15
C GLU A 48 -1.39 5.69 23.82
N SER A 49 -0.62 6.46 23.03
CA SER A 49 -1.06 6.94 21.72
C SER A 49 -1.39 5.79 20.77
N HIS A 50 -0.57 4.73 20.77
CA HIS A 50 -0.86 3.53 19.97
C HIS A 50 -2.07 2.79 20.52
N GLN A 51 -2.16 2.60 21.83
CA GLN A 51 -3.27 1.90 22.47
C GLN A 51 -4.62 2.59 22.18
N ARG A 52 -4.68 3.93 22.28
CA ARG A 52 -5.87 4.71 21.93
C ARG A 52 -6.26 4.53 20.46
N GLN A 53 -5.28 4.52 19.55
CA GLN A 53 -5.53 4.26 18.14
C GLN A 53 -6.07 2.85 17.92
N MET A 54 -5.54 1.85 18.61
CA MET A 54 -6.03 0.47 18.53
C MET A 54 -7.44 0.31 19.08
N LEU A 55 -7.85 1.09 20.08
CA LEU A 55 -9.24 1.11 20.54
C LEU A 55 -10.20 1.65 19.46
N LEU A 56 -9.78 2.67 18.70
CA LEU A 56 -10.57 3.16 17.56
C LEU A 56 -10.69 2.10 16.45
N VAL A 57 -9.59 1.40 16.16
CA VAL A 57 -9.59 0.29 15.20
C VAL A 57 -10.49 -0.85 15.68
N ALA A 58 -10.39 -1.23 16.95
CA ALA A 58 -11.17 -2.32 17.54
C ALA A 58 -12.68 -2.00 17.58
N ALA A 59 -13.06 -0.73 17.71
CA ALA A 59 -14.45 -0.33 17.64
C ALA A 59 -15.08 -0.56 16.25
N ASN A 60 -14.30 -0.47 15.17
CA ASN A 60 -14.80 -0.61 13.79
C ASN A 60 -13.76 -1.24 12.84
N PRO A 61 -13.32 -2.50 13.07
CA PRO A 61 -12.21 -3.08 12.33
C PRO A 61 -12.50 -3.20 10.83
N GLY A 62 -13.75 -3.52 10.47
CA GLY A 62 -14.20 -3.61 9.08
C GLY A 62 -14.04 -2.29 8.31
N ARG A 63 -14.27 -1.14 8.96
CA ARG A 63 -14.10 0.18 8.34
C ARG A 63 -12.64 0.46 7.99
N PHE A 64 -11.71 0.17 8.91
CA PHE A 64 -10.28 0.38 8.67
C PHE A 64 -9.76 -0.52 7.55
N VAL A 65 -10.09 -1.82 7.60
CA VAL A 65 -9.70 -2.76 6.54
C VAL A 65 -10.30 -2.35 5.19
N HIS A 66 -11.55 -1.92 5.17
CA HIS A 66 -12.19 -1.43 3.94
C HIS A 66 -11.50 -0.19 3.37
N ASN A 67 -11.16 0.78 4.22
CA ASN A 67 -10.46 2.00 3.82
C ASN A 67 -9.07 1.68 3.25
N PHE A 68 -8.27 0.91 3.98
CA PHE A 68 -6.95 0.46 3.52
C PHE A 68 -7.04 -0.32 2.19
N SER A 69 -8.03 -1.20 2.06
CA SER A 69 -8.25 -1.96 0.82
C SER A 69 -8.64 -1.06 -0.35
N SER A 70 -9.48 -0.05 -0.10
CA SER A 70 -9.93 0.90 -1.12
C SER A 70 -8.79 1.78 -1.61
N GLU A 71 -7.96 2.27 -0.69
CA GLU A 71 -6.78 3.06 -1.00
C GLU A 71 -5.73 2.25 -1.76
N PHE A 72 -5.40 1.05 -1.27
CA PHE A 72 -4.49 0.13 -1.97
C PHE A 72 -4.96 -0.14 -3.40
N LYS A 73 -6.24 -0.49 -3.58
CA LYS A 73 -6.84 -0.75 -4.91
C LYS A 73 -6.71 0.47 -5.81
N LYS A 74 -7.08 1.65 -5.32
CA LYS A 74 -7.04 2.90 -6.08
C LYS A 74 -5.63 3.22 -6.56
N GLU A 75 -4.65 3.17 -5.67
CA GLU A 75 -3.27 3.53 -6.00
C GLU A 75 -2.61 2.48 -6.89
N PHE A 76 -2.81 1.19 -6.63
CA PHE A 76 -2.27 0.11 -7.48
C PHE A 76 -2.83 0.20 -8.91
N LEU A 77 -4.15 0.33 -9.07
CA LEU A 77 -4.78 0.48 -10.39
C LEU A 77 -4.43 1.82 -11.04
N GLY A 78 -4.19 2.87 -10.25
CA GLY A 78 -3.68 4.16 -10.73
C GLY A 78 -2.30 4.03 -11.36
N ILE A 79 -1.39 3.26 -10.76
CA ILE A 79 -0.06 2.98 -11.33
C ILE A 79 -0.20 2.17 -12.61
N LEU A 80 -1.00 1.10 -12.59
CA LEU A 80 -1.21 0.26 -13.76
C LEU A 80 -1.77 1.06 -14.95
N SER A 81 -2.88 1.76 -14.76
CA SER A 81 -3.55 2.52 -15.81
C SER A 81 -2.69 3.65 -16.38
N ARG A 82 -1.99 4.42 -15.52
CA ARG A 82 -1.22 5.59 -15.96
C ARG A 82 0.13 5.23 -16.59
N ARG A 83 0.83 4.22 -16.06
CA ARG A 83 2.21 3.89 -16.51
C ARG A 83 2.25 2.76 -17.51
N HIS A 84 1.36 1.78 -17.38
CA HIS A 84 1.35 0.58 -18.21
C HIS A 84 0.19 0.55 -19.21
N GLY A 85 -0.91 1.25 -18.92
CA GLY A 85 -2.10 1.30 -19.77
C GLY A 85 -2.68 -0.10 -19.99
N THR A 86 -3.08 -0.39 -21.22
CA THR A 86 -3.61 -1.69 -21.65
C THR A 86 -2.54 -2.71 -22.05
N LYS A 87 -1.27 -2.45 -21.71
CA LYS A 87 -0.18 -3.39 -22.00
C LYS A 87 -0.19 -4.53 -20.97
N ARG A 88 0.12 -5.75 -21.41
CA ARG A 88 0.27 -6.92 -20.55
C ARG A 88 1.56 -6.82 -19.73
N VAL A 89 1.47 -6.84 -18.41
CA VAL A 89 2.64 -6.68 -17.50
C VAL A 89 2.60 -7.67 -16.34
N LEU A 90 3.77 -7.98 -15.76
CA LEU A 90 3.84 -8.79 -14.54
C LEU A 90 3.25 -8.01 -13.35
N ALA A 91 2.33 -8.61 -12.61
CA ALA A 91 1.72 -7.99 -11.42
C ALA A 91 2.76 -7.56 -10.39
N ASN A 92 3.80 -8.39 -10.18
CA ASN A 92 4.89 -8.05 -9.27
C ASN A 92 5.63 -6.78 -9.70
N LYS A 93 5.80 -6.52 -11.01
CA LYS A 93 6.45 -5.29 -11.48
C LYS A 93 5.67 -4.04 -11.03
N VAL A 94 4.35 -4.07 -11.18
CA VAL A 94 3.46 -2.97 -10.72
C VAL A 94 3.51 -2.85 -9.20
N TYR A 95 3.53 -3.97 -8.49
CA TYR A 95 3.64 -3.98 -7.03
C TYR A 95 4.98 -3.40 -6.54
N GLN A 96 6.09 -3.67 -7.20
CA GLN A 96 7.39 -3.05 -6.89
C GLN A 96 7.36 -1.53 -7.08
N GLU A 97 6.68 -1.05 -8.13
CA GLU A 97 6.48 0.39 -8.34
C GLU A 97 5.56 1.02 -7.29
N TYR A 98 4.56 0.28 -6.80
CA TYR A 98 3.67 0.70 -5.72
C TYR A 98 4.41 0.87 -4.40
N ILE A 99 5.19 -0.12 -3.98
CA ILE A 99 5.93 -0.07 -2.70
C ILE A 99 7.15 0.86 -2.73
N ALA A 100 7.55 1.35 -3.91
CA ALA A 100 8.61 2.35 -4.04
C ALA A 100 8.21 3.69 -3.38
N PHE A 101 6.91 3.97 -3.28
CA PHE A 101 6.40 5.08 -2.48
C PHE A 101 6.34 4.67 -1.01
N LYS A 102 7.00 5.43 -0.12
CA LYS A 102 7.19 5.00 1.28
C LYS A 102 5.90 5.01 2.11
N GLU A 103 4.94 5.87 1.78
CA GLU A 103 3.69 6.02 2.55
C GLU A 103 2.54 5.21 1.93
N HIS A 104 2.86 4.13 1.20
CA HIS A 104 1.86 3.24 0.63
C HIS A 104 1.15 2.44 1.74
N VAL A 105 -0.11 2.09 1.51
CA VAL A 105 -0.81 1.12 2.36
C VAL A 105 -0.17 -0.26 2.19
N HIS A 106 0.28 -0.84 3.28
CA HIS A 106 0.85 -2.18 3.25
C HIS A 106 -0.24 -3.21 2.92
N MET A 107 0.06 -4.15 2.02
CA MET A 107 -0.89 -5.17 1.59
C MET A 107 -1.48 -5.98 2.76
N ASN A 108 -0.67 -6.27 3.79
CA ASN A 108 -1.08 -7.00 4.99
C ASN A 108 -2.17 -6.27 5.82
N ALA A 109 -2.41 -4.98 5.58
CA ALA A 109 -3.47 -4.23 6.22
C ALA A 109 -4.79 -4.22 5.43
N THR A 110 -4.78 -4.80 4.23
CA THR A 110 -5.95 -4.91 3.37
C THR A 110 -6.68 -6.23 3.60
N LYS A 111 -7.82 -6.41 2.92
CA LYS A 111 -8.57 -7.68 2.92
C LYS A 111 -7.90 -8.80 2.11
N TRP A 112 -6.83 -8.51 1.37
CA TRP A 112 -6.15 -9.48 0.51
C TRP A 112 -4.87 -9.98 1.17
N ASN A 113 -4.71 -11.30 1.24
CA ASN A 113 -3.56 -11.94 1.86
C ASN A 113 -2.36 -12.06 0.91
N SER A 114 -2.59 -11.91 -0.39
CA SER A 114 -1.54 -11.95 -1.41
C SER A 114 -1.88 -11.09 -2.62
N LEU A 115 -0.84 -10.71 -3.37
CA LEU A 115 -0.98 -9.99 -4.63
C LEU A 115 -1.80 -10.80 -5.65
N SER A 116 -1.60 -12.12 -5.69
CA SER A 116 -2.33 -13.02 -6.58
C SER A 116 -3.82 -13.04 -6.25
N GLU A 117 -4.19 -13.06 -4.97
CA GLU A 117 -5.60 -12.98 -4.53
C GLU A 117 -6.23 -11.65 -4.95
N PHE A 118 -5.53 -10.53 -4.72
CA PHE A 118 -5.97 -9.22 -5.18
C PHE A 118 -6.20 -9.19 -6.70
N CYS A 119 -5.22 -9.62 -7.49
CA CYS A 119 -5.33 -9.62 -8.95
C CYS A 119 -6.48 -10.51 -9.44
N LYS A 120 -6.63 -11.71 -8.89
CA LYS A 120 -7.74 -12.63 -9.22
C LYS A 120 -9.10 -12.01 -8.91
N GLN A 121 -9.24 -11.33 -7.77
CA GLN A 121 -10.48 -10.61 -7.45
C GLN A 121 -10.75 -9.49 -8.45
N MET A 122 -9.74 -8.67 -8.79
CA MET A 122 -9.91 -7.61 -9.79
C MET A 122 -10.25 -8.16 -11.18
N GLY A 123 -9.79 -9.39 -11.49
CA GLY A 123 -10.17 -10.12 -12.69
C GLY A 123 -11.66 -10.50 -12.71
N ARG A 124 -12.18 -11.01 -11.59
CA ARG A 124 -13.61 -11.32 -11.43
C ARG A 124 -14.50 -10.08 -11.49
N GLU A 125 -14.00 -8.94 -11.00
CA GLU A 125 -14.69 -7.64 -11.09
C GLU A 125 -14.64 -7.03 -12.51
N GLY A 126 -13.94 -7.66 -13.47
CA GLY A 126 -13.83 -7.18 -14.86
C GLY A 126 -12.91 -5.97 -15.04
N ILE A 127 -12.13 -5.62 -14.02
CA ILE A 127 -11.22 -4.48 -14.02
C ILE A 127 -9.89 -4.84 -14.69
N LEU A 128 -9.43 -6.07 -14.48
CA LEU A 128 -8.18 -6.60 -15.03
C LEU A 128 -8.46 -7.83 -15.88
N ARG A 129 -7.66 -8.04 -16.92
CA ARG A 129 -7.44 -9.38 -17.50
C ARG A 129 -6.23 -9.99 -16.81
N VAL A 130 -6.38 -11.22 -16.31
CA VAL A 130 -5.38 -11.90 -15.50
C VAL A 130 -4.99 -13.20 -16.18
N ASP A 131 -3.70 -13.36 -16.45
CA ASP A 131 -3.14 -14.58 -17.04
C ASP A 131 -2.06 -15.16 -16.12
N GLU A 132 -2.13 -16.46 -15.83
CA GLU A 132 -1.02 -17.16 -15.17
C GLU A 132 -0.05 -17.70 -16.23
N ALA A 133 1.24 -17.43 -16.04
CA ALA A 133 2.31 -17.96 -16.90
C ALA A 133 3.48 -18.43 -16.03
N GLU A 134 4.46 -19.10 -16.63
CA GLU A 134 5.62 -19.67 -15.90
C GLU A 134 6.39 -18.62 -15.06
N ARG A 135 6.48 -17.38 -15.55
CA ARG A 135 7.17 -16.27 -14.86
C ARG A 135 6.34 -15.62 -13.76
N GLY A 136 5.10 -16.03 -13.58
CA GLY A 136 4.15 -15.49 -12.61
C GLY A 136 2.90 -14.89 -13.24
N LEU A 137 2.19 -14.10 -12.45
CA LEU A 137 0.87 -13.59 -12.79
C LEU A 137 0.98 -12.29 -13.60
N TYR A 138 0.45 -12.32 -14.83
CA TYR A 138 0.35 -11.17 -15.71
C TYR A 138 -1.02 -10.52 -15.58
N ILE A 139 -1.03 -9.20 -15.63
CA ILE A 139 -2.24 -8.37 -15.57
C ILE A 139 -2.25 -7.38 -16.73
N THR A 140 -3.45 -7.09 -17.20
CA THR A 140 -3.72 -6.06 -18.21
C THR A 140 -4.91 -5.23 -17.76
N TRP A 141 -4.79 -3.90 -17.80
CA TRP A 141 -5.91 -3.02 -17.50
C TRP A 141 -7.00 -3.14 -18.56
N VAL A 142 -8.26 -3.26 -18.13
CA VAL A 142 -9.42 -3.18 -19.02
C VAL A 142 -9.89 -1.73 -19.07
N ASP A 143 -9.60 -1.06 -20.19
CA ASP A 143 -10.02 0.33 -20.40
C ASP A 143 -11.48 0.39 -20.86
N ASN A 144 -12.38 0.64 -19.90
CA ASN A 144 -13.80 0.84 -20.14
C ASN A 144 -14.18 2.33 -20.31
N SER A 145 -13.22 3.21 -20.59
CA SER A 145 -13.54 4.63 -20.82
C SER A 145 -14.42 4.79 -22.07
N PRO A 146 -15.34 5.78 -22.11
CA PRO A 146 -16.19 6.01 -23.28
C PRO A 146 -15.39 6.21 -24.58
N LYS A 147 -14.19 6.79 -24.48
CA LYS A 147 -13.26 6.95 -25.61
C LYS A 147 -12.67 5.62 -26.10
N ALA A 148 -12.43 4.66 -25.21
CA ALA A 148 -11.96 3.33 -25.56
C ALA A 148 -13.09 2.47 -26.14
N LEU A 149 -14.30 2.56 -25.56
CA LEU A 149 -15.50 1.89 -26.07
C LEU A 149 -15.91 2.41 -27.45
N ALA A 150 -15.74 3.70 -27.74
CA ALA A 150 -16.01 4.28 -29.06
C ALA A 150 -15.01 3.87 -30.15
N ARG A 151 -13.92 3.18 -29.81
CA ARG A 151 -12.90 2.66 -30.74
C ARG A 151 -13.04 1.16 -31.00
N GLN A 152 -13.92 0.47 -30.28
CA GLN A 152 -14.25 -0.95 -30.45
C GLN A 152 -15.43 -1.09 -31.42
#